data_AF-A0A644WWD4-F1
#
_entry.id   AF-A0A644WWD4-F1
#
_cell.length_a   1.000
_cell.length_b   1.000
_cell.length_c   1.000
_cell.angle_alpha   90.00
_cell.angle_beta   90.00
_cell.angle_gamma   90.00
#
_symmetry.space_group_name_H-M   'P 1'
#
loop_
_entity.id
_entity.type
_entity.pdbx_description
1 polymer ?
#
loop_
_entity_poly.entity_id
_entity_poly.type
_entity_poly.pdbx_seq_one_letter_code
_entity_poly.pdbx_strand_id
1 'polypeptide(L)'
;MGDDMKENDISRSVDFMKNNIFKFINSSFSKNLLPPYIYLAHDMRTYTLSTTTERVAPLALKINGMDFWSICLTGETPWQILNSGPIQYLTGKIEFPETPYDVFYKRGMILKEIFKIAVTKGKIKVPEDFNNGFDFTTATVSTAGSEGNVNNYKRRGFPGQIRTVPTFDFSALPSIYSTSAERNFIDYIHLCMRYTVTELETIYPKSQFPVIHAKYKECADYILNEYQVDLSEISDKK
;
A
#
# COMPACT_ATOMS: atom_id res chain seq x y z
N MET A 1 -11.52 -14.52 -10.89
CA MET A 1 -12.23 -14.09 -12.12
C MET A 1 -13.07 -12.87 -11.76
N GLY A 2 -13.34 -11.99 -12.71
CA GLY A 2 -14.18 -10.80 -12.53
C GLY A 2 -15.05 -10.61 -13.76
N ASP A 3 -16.06 -9.78 -13.63
CA ASP A 3 -17.06 -9.51 -14.66
C ASP A 3 -16.75 -8.19 -15.38
N ASP A 4 -17.34 -8.01 -16.56
CA ASP A 4 -17.27 -6.74 -17.27
C ASP A 4 -17.92 -5.62 -16.45
N MET A 5 -17.35 -4.42 -16.56
CA MET A 5 -17.89 -3.27 -15.86
C MET A 5 -19.25 -2.89 -16.42
N LYS A 6 -20.21 -2.62 -15.51
CA LYS A 6 -21.52 -2.09 -15.89
C LYS A 6 -21.33 -0.73 -16.55
N GLU A 7 -22.08 -0.44 -17.61
CA GLU A 7 -21.90 0.78 -18.43
C GLU A 7 -21.89 2.08 -17.61
N ASN A 8 -22.77 2.17 -16.60
CA ASN A 8 -22.86 3.32 -15.69
C ASN A 8 -21.63 3.51 -14.77
N ASP A 9 -20.85 2.46 -14.54
CA ASP A 9 -19.66 2.48 -13.66
C ASP A 9 -18.37 2.82 -14.42
N ILE A 10 -18.38 2.74 -15.76
CA ILE A 10 -17.19 2.95 -16.60
C ILE A 10 -16.67 4.38 -16.44
N SER A 11 -17.52 5.39 -16.65
CA SER A 11 -17.09 6.79 -16.57
C SER A 11 -16.56 7.13 -15.18
N ARG A 12 -17.29 6.73 -14.13
CA ARG A 12 -16.91 6.98 -12.73
C ARG A 12 -15.56 6.34 -12.38
N SER A 13 -15.31 5.12 -12.88
CA SER A 13 -14.06 4.39 -12.64
C SER A 13 -12.88 5.01 -13.40
N VAL A 14 -13.10 5.44 -14.64
CA VAL A 14 -12.09 6.17 -15.43
C VAL A 14 -11.75 7.51 -14.78
N ASP A 15 -12.76 8.25 -14.32
CA ASP A 15 -12.57 9.52 -13.63
C ASP A 15 -11.82 9.33 -12.31
N PHE A 16 -12.12 8.25 -11.57
CA PHE A 16 -11.33 7.89 -10.39
C PHE A 16 -9.85 7.69 -10.74
N MET A 17 -9.53 6.92 -11.78
CA MET A 17 -8.13 6.69 -12.18
C MET A 17 -7.43 7.99 -12.57
N LYS A 18 -8.07 8.85 -13.38
CA LYS A 18 -7.49 10.12 -13.81
C LYS A 18 -7.23 11.05 -12.62
N ASN A 19 -8.23 11.26 -11.79
CA ASN A 19 -8.21 12.29 -10.76
C ASN A 19 -7.51 11.85 -9.47
N ASN A 20 -7.50 10.55 -9.19
CA ASN A 20 -6.99 10.01 -7.93
C ASN A 20 -5.73 9.17 -8.06
N ILE A 21 -5.37 8.70 -9.26
CA ILE A 21 -4.14 7.92 -9.46
C ILE A 21 -3.16 8.69 -10.33
N PHE A 22 -3.54 8.98 -11.58
CA PHE A 22 -2.62 9.59 -12.55
C PHE A 22 -2.29 11.05 -12.26
N LYS A 23 -3.15 11.77 -11.53
CA LYS A 23 -2.85 13.11 -11.03
C LYS A 23 -1.55 13.17 -10.19
N PHE A 24 -1.26 12.12 -9.43
CA PHE A 24 -0.15 12.10 -8.46
C PHE A 24 1.16 11.54 -9.02
N ILE A 25 1.17 11.13 -10.30
CA ILE A 25 2.36 10.59 -10.94
C ILE A 25 2.59 11.28 -12.28
N ASN A 26 3.78 11.84 -12.49
CA ASN A 26 4.09 12.52 -13.74
C ASN A 26 4.44 11.51 -14.87
N SER A 27 4.44 11.99 -16.11
CA SER A 27 4.69 11.16 -17.30
C SER A 27 6.13 10.60 -17.34
N SER A 28 7.10 11.33 -16.81
CA SER A 28 8.50 10.88 -16.71
C SER A 28 8.61 9.69 -15.75
N PHE A 29 7.97 9.79 -14.59
CA PHE A 29 7.92 8.77 -13.55
C PHE A 29 7.20 7.49 -14.01
N SER A 30 6.06 7.64 -14.69
CA SER A 30 5.21 6.51 -15.09
C SER A 30 5.71 5.76 -16.33
N LYS A 31 6.65 6.32 -17.10
CA LYS A 31 7.19 5.71 -18.32
C LYS A 31 7.91 4.39 -18.04
N ASN A 32 7.45 3.32 -18.68
CA ASN A 32 7.92 1.93 -18.51
C ASN A 32 7.72 1.36 -17.09
N LEU A 33 6.94 2.04 -16.25
CA LEU A 33 6.58 1.57 -14.91
C LEU A 33 5.29 0.75 -14.94
N LEU A 34 4.26 1.35 -15.54
CA LEU A 34 2.91 0.79 -15.68
C LEU A 34 2.86 -0.29 -16.78
N PRO A 35 1.96 -1.29 -16.66
CA PRO A 35 1.72 -2.25 -17.73
C PRO A 35 1.09 -1.54 -18.95
N PRO A 36 1.19 -2.15 -20.15
CA PRO A 36 0.49 -1.63 -21.33
C PRO A 36 -1.03 -1.61 -21.17
N TYR A 37 -1.60 -2.49 -20.33
CA TYR A 37 -3.04 -2.56 -20.09
C TYR A 37 -3.40 -2.42 -18.61
N ILE A 38 -4.38 -1.57 -18.31
CA ILE A 38 -5.05 -1.50 -17.01
C ILE A 38 -6.53 -1.78 -17.24
N TYR A 39 -6.99 -2.92 -16.72
CA TYR A 39 -8.39 -3.33 -16.76
C TYR A 39 -9.13 -2.80 -15.54
N LEU A 40 -10.18 -2.02 -15.77
CA LEU A 40 -11.16 -1.68 -14.75
C LEU A 40 -12.24 -2.76 -14.81
N ALA A 41 -12.28 -3.63 -13.81
CA ALA A 41 -13.17 -4.78 -13.79
C ALA A 41 -14.18 -4.68 -12.65
N HIS A 42 -15.34 -5.29 -12.84
CA HIS A 42 -16.37 -5.42 -11.81
C HIS A 42 -16.23 -6.76 -11.10
N ASP A 43 -16.55 -6.79 -9.81
CA ASP A 43 -16.68 -7.99 -9.00
C ASP A 43 -15.53 -9.00 -9.15
N MET A 44 -14.31 -8.49 -9.15
CA MET A 44 -13.10 -9.32 -9.18
C MET A 44 -13.00 -10.17 -7.92
N ARG A 45 -12.71 -11.46 -8.12
CA ARG A 45 -12.58 -12.46 -7.06
C ARG A 45 -11.29 -13.26 -7.19
N THR A 46 -10.73 -13.64 -6.05
CA THR A 46 -9.75 -14.71 -5.95
C THR A 46 -10.42 -15.98 -5.43
N TYR A 47 -9.93 -17.11 -5.93
CA TYR A 47 -10.37 -18.44 -5.53
C TYR A 47 -9.17 -19.17 -4.92
N THR A 48 -9.32 -19.67 -3.70
CA THR A 48 -8.28 -20.43 -3.02
C THR A 48 -8.84 -21.79 -2.63
N LEU A 49 -8.15 -22.85 -3.07
CA LEU A 49 -8.45 -24.22 -2.71
C LEU A 49 -7.31 -24.76 -1.83
N SER A 50 -7.66 -25.24 -0.64
CA SER A 50 -6.81 -26.08 0.19
C SER A 50 -7.43 -27.48 0.32
N THR A 51 -6.70 -28.40 0.96
CA THR A 51 -7.16 -29.78 1.19
C THR A 51 -8.50 -29.87 1.93
N THR A 52 -8.85 -28.86 2.74
CA THR A 52 -10.05 -28.86 3.59
C THR A 52 -10.94 -27.63 3.39
N THR A 53 -10.51 -26.64 2.60
CA THR A 53 -11.23 -25.36 2.52
C THR A 53 -11.20 -24.79 1.12
N GLU A 54 -12.38 -24.45 0.62
CA GLU A 54 -12.57 -23.68 -0.59
C GLU A 54 -13.04 -22.27 -0.20
N ARG A 55 -12.38 -21.25 -0.76
CA ARG A 55 -12.62 -19.84 -0.42
C ARG A 55 -12.76 -19.00 -1.68
N VAL A 56 -13.79 -18.16 -1.69
CA VAL A 56 -13.95 -17.06 -2.65
C VAL A 56 -13.81 -15.76 -1.88
N ALA A 57 -12.94 -14.87 -2.34
CA ALA A 57 -12.72 -13.57 -1.71
C ALA A 57 -12.74 -12.45 -2.75
N PRO A 58 -13.29 -11.27 -2.43
CA PRO A 58 -13.17 -10.09 -3.28
C PRO A 58 -11.70 -9.71 -3.47
N LEU A 59 -11.35 -9.25 -4.68
CA LEU A 59 -10.00 -8.88 -5.08
C LEU A 59 -9.98 -7.46 -5.63
N ALA A 60 -9.58 -6.50 -4.81
CA ALA A 60 -9.53 -5.09 -5.23
C ALA A 60 -8.45 -4.78 -6.28
N LEU A 61 -7.35 -5.53 -6.28
CA LEU A 61 -6.17 -5.21 -7.08
C LEU A 61 -5.42 -6.47 -7.50
N LYS A 62 -5.12 -6.58 -8.79
CA LYS A 62 -4.23 -7.58 -9.38
C LYS A 62 -3.14 -6.87 -10.19
N ILE A 63 -1.93 -6.84 -9.64
CA ILE A 63 -0.77 -6.09 -10.19
C ILE A 63 0.38 -6.97 -10.68
N ASN A 64 0.22 -8.29 -10.54
CA ASN A 64 1.20 -9.29 -10.94
C ASN A 64 0.79 -10.01 -12.23
N GLY A 65 -0.12 -9.42 -13.03
CA GLY A 65 -0.33 -9.85 -14.41
C GLY A 65 0.93 -9.57 -15.23
N MET A 66 1.19 -10.41 -16.23
CA MET A 66 2.42 -10.33 -17.03
C MET A 66 2.50 -9.01 -17.80
N ASP A 67 1.39 -8.62 -18.42
CA ASP A 67 1.23 -7.48 -19.31
C ASP A 67 0.03 -6.59 -18.92
N PHE A 68 -0.62 -6.87 -17.79
CA PHE A 68 -1.77 -6.12 -17.34
C PHE A 68 -1.88 -5.99 -15.82
N TRP A 69 -2.54 -4.91 -15.40
CA TRP A 69 -3.12 -4.80 -14.07
C TRP A 69 -4.64 -4.83 -14.16
N SER A 70 -5.29 -5.34 -13.11
CA SER A 70 -6.75 -5.26 -12.95
C SER A 70 -7.09 -4.57 -11.64
N ILE A 71 -7.98 -3.59 -11.70
CA ILE A 71 -8.42 -2.77 -10.57
C ILE A 71 -9.93 -2.91 -10.46
N CYS A 72 -10.39 -3.29 -9.27
CA CYS A 72 -11.80 -3.43 -8.95
C CYS A 72 -12.21 -2.30 -8.00
N LEU A 73 -13.11 -1.45 -8.48
CA LEU A 73 -13.70 -0.37 -7.68
C LEU A 73 -15.11 -0.71 -7.17
N THR A 74 -15.79 -1.67 -7.79
CA THR A 74 -17.10 -2.18 -7.34
C THR A 74 -17.15 -3.70 -7.45
N GLY A 75 -17.81 -4.37 -6.50
CA GLY A 75 -18.00 -5.81 -6.51
C GLY A 75 -19.06 -6.24 -5.51
N GLU A 76 -19.97 -7.08 -5.97
CA GLU A 76 -21.14 -7.53 -5.21
C GLU A 76 -20.86 -8.81 -4.41
N THR A 77 -19.83 -9.57 -4.78
CA THR A 77 -19.55 -10.86 -4.16
C THR A 77 -18.85 -10.68 -2.83
N PRO A 78 -19.51 -11.06 -1.72
CA PRO A 78 -18.88 -11.08 -0.41
C PRO A 78 -17.91 -12.26 -0.31
N TRP A 79 -17.13 -12.28 0.77
CA TRP A 79 -16.26 -13.40 1.08
C TRP A 79 -17.06 -14.66 1.47
N GLN A 80 -16.62 -15.83 1.00
CA GLN A 80 -17.32 -17.12 1.18
C GLN A 80 -16.36 -18.24 1.59
N ILE A 81 -16.80 -19.11 2.51
CA ILE A 81 -16.22 -20.45 2.75
C ILE A 81 -17.20 -21.50 2.24
N LEU A 82 -16.76 -22.38 1.35
CA LEU A 82 -17.63 -23.30 0.64
C LEU A 82 -17.66 -24.74 1.22
N ASN A 83 -16.64 -25.15 1.99
CA ASN A 83 -16.50 -26.55 2.46
C ASN A 83 -16.76 -26.77 3.97
N SER A 84 -17.50 -25.86 4.63
CA SER A 84 -17.76 -25.90 6.07
C SER A 84 -19.27 -25.92 6.37
N GLY A 85 -20.03 -26.89 5.88
CA GLY A 85 -21.50 -26.90 6.05
C GLY A 85 -22.18 -25.78 5.23
N PRO A 86 -23.30 -25.17 5.69
CA PRO A 86 -23.95 -24.09 4.95
C PRO A 86 -22.97 -22.94 4.66
N ILE A 87 -23.07 -22.37 3.45
CA ILE A 87 -22.17 -21.30 2.97
C ILE A 87 -22.11 -20.18 4.02
N GLN A 88 -20.90 -19.92 4.53
CA GLN A 88 -20.65 -18.82 5.45
C GLN A 88 -20.24 -17.59 4.65
N TYR A 89 -21.07 -16.55 4.72
CA TYR A 89 -20.74 -15.24 4.18
C TYR A 89 -20.01 -14.43 5.26
N LEU A 90 -18.83 -13.91 4.96
CA LEU A 90 -18.24 -12.81 5.74
C LEU A 90 -18.50 -11.48 5.02
N THR A 91 -18.57 -10.42 5.81
CA THR A 91 -18.70 -9.05 5.30
C THR A 91 -17.53 -8.68 4.40
N GLY A 92 -17.76 -7.74 3.47
CA GLY A 92 -16.73 -7.21 2.58
C GLY A 92 -17.11 -7.36 1.12
N LYS A 93 -17.99 -6.48 0.66
CA LYS A 93 -18.12 -6.16 -0.77
C LYS A 93 -17.05 -5.15 -1.15
N ILE A 94 -16.73 -5.03 -2.43
CA ILE A 94 -15.92 -3.91 -2.90
C ILE A 94 -16.89 -2.78 -3.21
N GLU A 95 -16.93 -1.78 -2.35
CA GLU A 95 -17.75 -0.59 -2.57
C GLU A 95 -16.94 0.47 -3.31
N PHE A 96 -17.62 1.21 -4.19
CA PHE A 96 -17.00 2.33 -4.86
C PHE A 96 -16.61 3.37 -3.80
N PRO A 97 -15.41 3.97 -3.86
CA PRO A 97 -15.03 4.98 -2.89
C PRO A 97 -15.93 6.23 -3.00
N GLU A 98 -16.71 6.52 -1.95
CA GLU A 98 -17.67 7.63 -1.94
C GLU A 98 -17.25 8.76 -1.00
N THR A 99 -16.67 8.43 0.16
CA THR A 99 -16.18 9.44 1.09
C THR A 99 -14.75 9.88 0.75
N PRO A 100 -14.31 11.07 1.20
CA PRO A 100 -12.92 11.50 1.05
C PRO A 100 -11.92 10.46 1.60
N TYR A 101 -12.27 9.79 2.71
CA TYR A 101 -11.45 8.73 3.28
C TYR A 101 -11.39 7.49 2.38
N ASP A 102 -12.51 7.05 1.80
CA ASP A 102 -12.52 5.89 0.90
C ASP A 102 -11.68 6.15 -0.35
N VAL A 103 -11.80 7.36 -0.90
CA VAL A 103 -11.00 7.81 -2.05
C VAL A 103 -9.52 7.80 -1.71
N PHE A 104 -9.14 8.41 -0.58
CA PHE A 104 -7.78 8.39 -0.05
C PHE A 104 -7.24 6.96 0.11
N TYR A 105 -8.01 6.08 0.77
CA TYR A 105 -7.58 4.73 1.08
C TYR A 105 -7.40 3.92 -0.21
N LYS A 106 -8.37 3.99 -1.14
CA LYS A 106 -8.29 3.29 -2.42
C LYS A 106 -7.15 3.81 -3.30
N ARG A 107 -6.93 5.13 -3.32
CA ARG A 107 -5.76 5.76 -3.96
C ARG A 107 -4.46 5.19 -3.39
N GLY A 108 -4.31 5.20 -2.08
CA GLY A 108 -3.13 4.71 -1.39
C GLY A 108 -2.85 3.23 -1.66
N MET A 109 -3.90 2.39 -1.69
CA MET A 109 -3.77 0.97 -2.06
C MET A 109 -3.15 0.74 -3.44
N ILE A 110 -3.46 1.60 -4.42
CA ILE A 110 -2.94 1.49 -5.79
C ILE A 110 -1.56 2.14 -5.88
N LEU A 111 -1.40 3.38 -5.39
CA LEU A 111 -0.16 4.13 -5.48
C LEU A 111 0.99 3.43 -4.73
N LYS A 112 0.74 2.83 -3.56
CA LYS A 112 1.78 2.09 -2.82
C LYS A 112 2.44 0.99 -3.68
N GLU A 113 1.67 0.35 -4.55
CA GLU A 113 2.17 -0.71 -5.43
C GLU A 113 2.95 -0.14 -6.60
N ILE A 114 2.49 0.99 -7.17
CA ILE A 114 3.24 1.74 -8.20
C ILE A 114 4.62 2.15 -7.65
N PHE A 115 4.67 2.77 -6.48
CA PHE A 115 5.94 3.20 -5.86
C PHE A 115 6.83 2.02 -5.48
N LYS A 116 6.27 0.93 -4.94
CA LYS A 116 7.02 -0.30 -4.66
C LYS A 116 7.70 -0.84 -5.93
N ILE A 117 6.95 -0.92 -7.04
CA ILE A 117 7.47 -1.40 -8.32
C ILE A 117 8.51 -0.43 -8.87
N ALA A 118 8.33 0.88 -8.69
CA ALA A 118 9.30 1.89 -9.13
C ALA A 118 10.64 1.71 -8.42
N VAL A 119 10.65 1.46 -7.11
CA VAL A 119 11.88 1.15 -6.37
C VAL A 119 12.47 -0.18 -6.84
N THR A 120 11.66 -1.25 -6.90
CA THR A 120 12.12 -2.60 -7.28
C THR A 120 12.72 -2.66 -8.70
N LYS A 121 12.21 -1.85 -9.63
CA LYS A 121 12.74 -1.72 -11.01
C LYS A 121 13.90 -0.73 -11.12
N GLY A 122 14.37 -0.14 -10.02
CA GLY A 122 15.44 0.86 -9.99
C GLY A 122 15.07 2.20 -10.63
N LYS A 123 13.77 2.47 -10.84
CA LYS A 123 13.29 3.78 -11.32
C LYS A 123 13.39 4.83 -10.24
N ILE A 124 12.95 4.48 -9.03
CA ILE A 124 13.35 5.18 -7.82
C ILE A 124 14.57 4.44 -7.26
N LYS A 125 15.68 5.15 -7.08
CA LYS A 125 16.85 4.58 -6.43
C LYS A 125 16.75 4.82 -4.93
N VAL A 126 17.21 3.86 -4.15
CA VAL A 126 17.40 4.07 -2.71
C VAL A 126 18.57 5.06 -2.55
N PRO A 127 18.39 6.20 -1.84
CA PRO A 127 19.52 7.09 -1.58
C PRO A 127 20.61 6.38 -0.79
N GLU A 128 21.87 6.61 -1.15
CA GLU A 128 23.03 5.89 -0.58
C GLU A 128 23.06 5.97 0.95
N ASP A 129 22.84 7.17 1.49
CA ASP A 129 22.88 7.41 2.95
C ASP A 129 21.53 7.20 3.65
N PHE A 130 20.47 6.82 2.93
CA PHE A 130 19.13 6.70 3.51
C PHE A 130 19.10 5.68 4.64
N ASN A 131 19.83 4.58 4.49
CA ASN A 131 19.84 3.50 5.46
C ASN A 131 20.99 3.59 6.48
N ASN A 132 21.76 4.68 6.49
CA ASN A 132 22.80 4.88 7.48
C ASN A 132 22.22 4.87 8.91
N GLY A 133 22.82 4.08 9.78
CA GLY A 133 22.39 3.92 11.18
C GLY A 133 21.27 2.90 11.40
N PHE A 134 20.72 2.28 10.35
CA PHE A 134 19.80 1.14 10.52
C PHE A 134 20.58 -0.17 10.71
N ASP A 135 20.20 -0.92 11.73
CA ASP A 135 20.69 -2.28 11.95
C ASP A 135 19.71 -3.27 11.31
N PHE A 136 20.17 -3.97 10.27
CA PHE A 136 19.40 -5.00 9.54
C PHE A 136 19.70 -6.43 9.99
N THR A 137 20.35 -6.60 11.14
CA THR A 137 20.85 -7.90 11.60
C THR A 137 20.26 -8.32 12.94
N THR A 138 20.16 -7.40 13.91
CA THR A 138 19.63 -7.74 15.23
C THR A 138 18.13 -7.99 15.17
N ALA A 139 17.67 -9.08 15.79
CA ALA A 139 16.25 -9.42 15.89
C ALA A 139 15.42 -8.26 16.49
N THR A 140 14.22 -8.07 15.95
CA THR A 140 13.30 -6.99 16.35
C THR A 140 12.27 -7.51 17.34
N VAL A 141 11.84 -6.65 18.27
CA VAL A 141 10.69 -6.88 19.14
C VAL A 141 9.48 -6.12 18.59
N SER A 142 8.35 -6.80 18.40
CA SER A 142 7.16 -6.26 17.74
C SER A 142 5.85 -6.52 18.48
N THR A 143 5.91 -7.16 19.64
CA THR A 143 4.74 -7.43 20.50
C THR A 143 4.17 -6.15 21.08
N ALA A 144 2.84 -6.06 21.17
CA ALA A 144 2.17 -4.93 21.83
C ALA A 144 2.62 -4.80 23.28
N GLY A 145 2.85 -3.57 23.75
CA GLY A 145 3.35 -3.29 25.11
C GLY A 145 4.87 -3.37 25.25
N SER A 146 5.61 -3.66 24.18
CA SER A 146 7.08 -3.71 24.17
C SER A 146 7.74 -2.41 23.74
N GLU A 147 7.01 -1.30 23.67
CA GLU A 147 7.51 0.00 23.18
C GLU A 147 8.69 0.51 24.02
N GLY A 148 8.81 0.10 25.29
CA GLY A 148 9.97 0.40 26.14
C GLY A 148 11.25 -0.37 25.79
N ASN A 149 11.19 -1.43 24.98
CA ASN A 149 12.33 -2.27 24.63
C ASN A 149 13.25 -1.57 23.60
N VAL A 150 14.56 -1.57 23.83
CA VAL A 150 15.55 -0.97 22.91
C VAL A 150 15.54 -1.64 21.52
N ASN A 151 15.21 -2.93 21.46
CA ASN A 151 15.08 -3.69 20.22
C ASN A 151 13.69 -3.59 19.60
N ASN A 152 12.79 -2.78 20.16
CA ASN A 152 11.52 -2.50 19.51
C ASN A 152 11.77 -1.86 18.13
N TYR A 153 11.12 -2.40 17.08
CA TYR A 153 11.40 -1.98 15.71
C TYR A 153 11.17 -0.48 15.47
N LYS A 154 10.15 0.11 16.11
CA LYS A 154 9.84 1.54 15.98
C LYS A 154 10.94 2.42 16.57
N ARG A 155 11.50 2.03 17.72
CA ARG A 155 12.62 2.74 18.37
C ARG A 155 13.91 2.65 17.56
N ARG A 156 14.08 1.56 16.83
CA ARG A 156 15.15 1.37 15.85
C ARG A 156 14.88 2.05 14.51
N GLY A 157 13.80 2.82 14.40
CA GLY A 157 13.46 3.62 13.24
C GLY A 157 12.59 2.92 12.21
N PHE A 158 12.23 1.64 12.34
CA PHE A 158 11.48 0.97 11.28
C PHE A 158 9.98 1.33 11.28
N PRO A 159 9.39 1.64 10.10
CA PRO A 159 7.98 1.81 9.80
C PRO A 159 6.90 1.04 10.54
N GLY A 160 7.22 -0.23 10.76
CA GLY A 160 6.28 -1.28 10.37
C GLY A 160 6.24 -1.44 8.84
N GLN A 161 5.26 -2.16 8.33
CA GLN A 161 5.17 -2.49 6.91
C GLN A 161 3.72 -2.56 6.42
N ILE A 162 3.48 -2.07 5.21
CA ILE A 162 2.27 -2.41 4.44
C ILE A 162 2.61 -3.60 3.54
N ARG A 163 2.36 -4.83 4.01
CA ARG A 163 2.85 -6.06 3.37
C ARG A 163 1.93 -6.61 2.29
N THR A 164 0.62 -6.47 2.47
CA THR A 164 -0.39 -7.17 1.66
C THR A 164 -1.30 -6.18 0.93
N VAL A 165 -1.92 -6.66 -0.13
CA VAL A 165 -3.18 -6.10 -0.65
C VAL A 165 -4.34 -6.88 -0.01
N PRO A 166 -5.50 -6.28 0.24
CA PRO A 166 -5.94 -4.95 -0.18
C PRO A 166 -5.76 -3.85 0.89
N THR A 167 -4.80 -3.95 1.83
CA THR A 167 -4.69 -2.96 2.91
C THR A 167 -3.78 -1.80 2.55
N PHE A 168 -4.10 -0.62 3.07
CA PHE A 168 -3.22 0.55 3.12
C PHE A 168 -2.93 0.94 4.57
N ASP A 169 -2.77 -0.05 5.44
CA ASP A 169 -2.46 0.15 6.86
C ASP A 169 -1.15 -0.53 7.23
N PHE A 170 -0.40 0.13 8.10
CA PHE A 170 0.84 -0.40 8.63
C PHE A 170 0.56 -1.53 9.62
N SER A 171 1.26 -2.64 9.42
CA SER A 171 1.40 -3.71 10.39
C SER A 171 2.78 -3.65 11.05
N ALA A 172 2.93 -4.27 12.21
CA ALA A 172 4.23 -4.36 12.85
C ALA A 172 5.25 -5.08 11.95
N LEU A 173 6.53 -4.68 12.04
CA LEU A 173 7.62 -5.43 11.40
C LEU A 173 7.73 -6.79 12.11
N PRO A 174 7.39 -7.91 11.45
CA PRO A 174 7.27 -9.19 12.14
C PRO A 174 8.63 -9.78 12.52
N SER A 175 9.66 -9.49 11.75
CA SER A 175 11.03 -9.97 11.96
C SER A 175 12.01 -9.10 11.18
N ILE A 176 13.26 -9.04 11.64
CA ILE A 176 14.34 -8.34 10.93
C ILE A 176 14.55 -8.91 9.51
N TYR A 177 14.32 -10.21 9.30
CA TYR A 177 14.42 -10.85 7.99
C TYR A 177 13.30 -10.47 7.01
N SER A 178 12.29 -9.72 7.47
CA SER A 178 11.21 -9.20 6.62
C SER A 178 11.52 -7.81 6.04
N THR A 179 12.69 -7.26 6.34
CA THR A 179 13.13 -5.96 5.83
C THR A 179 14.56 -6.03 5.27
N SER A 180 14.91 -5.00 4.50
CA SER A 180 16.20 -4.78 3.85
C SER A 180 16.34 -3.26 3.61
N ALA A 181 17.50 -2.80 3.18
CA ALA A 181 17.70 -1.37 2.84
C ALA A 181 16.67 -0.87 1.80
N GLU A 182 16.42 -1.67 0.76
CA GLU A 182 15.40 -1.38 -0.26
C GLU A 182 13.99 -1.41 0.32
N ARG A 183 13.66 -2.45 1.08
CA ARG A 183 12.32 -2.61 1.66
C ARG A 183 12.00 -1.51 2.68
N ASN A 184 12.96 -1.14 3.52
CA ASN A 184 12.81 -0.06 4.48
C ASN A 184 12.50 1.27 3.79
N PHE A 185 13.21 1.58 2.70
CA PHE A 185 12.93 2.79 1.93
C PHE A 185 11.52 2.78 1.30
N ILE A 186 11.07 1.63 0.77
CA ILE A 186 9.69 1.45 0.31
C ILE A 186 8.68 1.71 1.45
N ASP A 187 8.94 1.14 2.63
CA ASP A 187 8.06 1.32 3.80
C ASP A 187 8.01 2.80 4.23
N TYR A 188 9.08 3.58 4.08
CA TYR A 188 9.07 5.02 4.30
C TYR A 188 8.29 5.80 3.24
N ILE A 189 8.39 5.44 1.95
CA ILE A 189 7.54 6.04 0.91
C ILE A 189 6.06 5.79 1.25
N HIS A 190 5.72 4.57 1.66
CA HIS A 190 4.38 4.21 2.11
C HIS A 190 3.93 5.02 3.33
N LEU A 191 4.84 5.29 4.27
CA LEU A 191 4.57 6.10 5.45
C LEU A 191 4.20 7.54 5.07
N CYS A 192 4.97 8.15 4.16
CA CYS A 192 4.72 9.50 3.63
C CYS A 192 3.39 9.61 2.87
N MET A 193 2.97 8.56 2.17
CA MET A 193 1.67 8.52 1.48
C MET A 193 0.49 8.25 2.43
N ARG A 194 0.73 7.64 3.60
CA ARG A 194 -0.34 7.20 4.52
C ARG A 194 -0.72 8.26 5.55
N TYR A 195 0.28 8.96 6.07
CA TYR A 195 0.12 9.89 7.19
C TYR A 195 0.65 11.26 6.83
N THR A 196 -0.12 12.28 7.18
CA THR A 196 0.38 13.66 7.26
C THR A 196 1.38 13.79 8.42
N VAL A 197 2.15 14.88 8.46
CA VAL A 197 3.09 15.16 9.57
C VAL A 197 2.38 15.18 10.93
N THR A 198 1.15 15.72 10.98
CA THR A 198 0.35 15.78 12.21
C THR A 198 -0.11 14.39 12.66
N GLU A 199 -0.56 13.54 11.74
CA GLU A 199 -0.93 12.16 12.05
C GLU A 199 0.31 11.34 12.45
N LEU A 200 1.44 11.58 11.81
CA LEU A 200 2.71 10.94 12.15
C LEU A 200 3.10 11.25 13.59
N GLU A 201 3.00 12.51 14.05
CA GLU A 201 3.28 12.86 15.45
C GLU A 201 2.33 12.17 16.44
N THR A 202 1.07 11.92 16.03
CA THR A 202 0.10 11.23 16.87
C THR A 202 0.43 9.74 17.02
N ILE A 203 0.85 9.08 15.93
CA ILE A 203 1.05 7.63 15.88
C ILE A 203 2.49 7.25 16.28
N TYR A 204 3.44 8.13 15.95
CA TYR A 204 4.86 8.01 16.24
C TYR A 204 5.36 9.33 16.85
N PRO A 205 5.09 9.64 18.13
CA PRO A 205 5.57 10.87 18.74
C PRO A 205 7.07 11.05 18.57
N LYS A 206 7.50 12.23 18.08
CA LYS A 206 8.92 12.49 17.76
C LYS A 206 9.83 12.37 18.98
N SER A 207 9.30 12.67 20.17
CA SER A 207 10.00 12.50 21.45
C SER A 207 10.39 11.04 21.73
N GLN A 208 9.64 10.08 21.19
CA GLN A 208 9.89 8.64 21.37
C GLN A 208 10.54 7.99 20.14
N PHE A 209 10.22 8.49 18.93
CA PHE A 209 10.63 7.90 17.66
C PHE A 209 11.30 8.94 16.72
N PRO A 210 12.40 9.59 17.15
CA PRO A 210 13.02 10.68 16.39
C PRO A 210 13.57 10.22 15.03
N VAL A 211 14.05 8.98 14.92
CA VAL A 211 14.56 8.41 13.67
C VAL A 211 13.47 8.27 12.62
N ILE A 212 12.24 7.87 13.01
CA ILE A 212 11.09 7.79 12.10
C ILE A 212 10.81 9.16 11.49
N HIS A 213 10.79 10.22 12.31
CA HIS A 213 10.56 11.58 11.83
C HIS A 213 11.66 12.10 10.90
N ALA A 214 12.92 11.87 11.25
CA ALA A 214 14.04 12.29 10.42
C ALA A 214 13.98 11.65 9.03
N LYS A 215 13.79 10.33 8.98
CA LYS A 215 13.74 9.57 7.72
C LYS A 215 12.44 9.75 6.95
N TYR A 216 11.31 10.04 7.61
CA TYR A 216 10.08 10.48 6.95
C TYR A 216 10.35 11.77 6.14
N LYS A 217 10.97 12.77 6.77
CA LYS A 217 11.29 14.03 6.09
C LYS A 217 12.29 13.81 4.95
N GLU A 218 13.37 13.09 5.21
CA GLU A 218 14.39 12.77 4.21
C GLU A 218 13.79 12.06 2.99
N CYS A 219 12.91 11.08 3.21
CA CYS A 219 12.20 10.38 2.15
C CYS A 219 11.28 11.30 1.35
N ALA A 220 10.46 12.12 2.02
CA ALA A 220 9.54 13.03 1.35
C ALA A 220 10.29 14.08 0.51
N ASP A 221 11.33 14.70 1.09
CA ASP A 221 12.15 15.69 0.40
C ASP A 221 12.88 15.07 -0.82
N TYR A 222 13.44 13.87 -0.67
CA TYR A 222 14.12 13.17 -1.75
C TYR A 222 13.18 12.88 -2.93
N ILE A 223 11.98 12.33 -2.65
CA ILE A 223 11.01 12.01 -3.70
C ILE A 223 10.49 13.27 -4.40
N LEU A 224 10.28 14.35 -3.65
CA LEU A 224 9.90 15.63 -4.23
C LEU A 224 10.99 16.20 -5.14
N ASN A 225 12.23 16.28 -4.65
CA ASN A 225 13.33 16.94 -5.36
C ASN A 225 13.81 16.16 -6.59
N GLU A 226 13.97 14.84 -6.47
CA GLU A 226 14.54 14.02 -7.54
C GLU A 226 13.50 13.54 -8.55
N TYR A 227 12.25 13.32 -8.10
CA TYR A 227 11.21 12.72 -8.93
C TYR A 227 10.03 13.65 -9.21
N GLN A 228 9.99 14.85 -8.61
CA GLN A 228 8.92 15.84 -8.79
C GLN A 228 7.55 15.25 -8.45
N VAL A 229 7.50 14.50 -7.34
CA VAL A 229 6.29 13.91 -6.79
C VAL A 229 6.17 14.35 -5.34
N ASP A 230 5.10 15.05 -5.01
CA ASP A 230 4.78 15.39 -3.63
C ASP A 230 3.97 14.27 -2.96
N LEU A 231 4.63 13.51 -2.09
CA LEU A 231 3.97 12.44 -1.33
C LEU A 231 2.94 12.97 -0.31
N SER A 232 3.04 14.24 0.09
CA SER A 232 2.10 14.85 1.04
C SER A 232 0.73 15.13 0.42
N GLU A 233 0.67 15.39 -0.89
CA GLU A 233 -0.61 15.49 -1.62
C GLU A 233 -1.35 14.15 -1.64
N ILE A 234 -0.61 13.03 -1.62
CA ILE A 234 -1.20 11.69 -1.57
C ILE A 234 -1.77 11.40 -0.18
N SER A 235 -1.14 11.90 0.89
CA SER A 235 -1.59 11.69 2.27
C SER A 235 -2.76 12.57 2.71
N ASP A 236 -3.10 13.60 1.92
CA ASP A 236 -4.27 14.44 2.15
C ASP A 236 -5.57 13.65 1.99
N LYS A 237 -6.45 13.75 3.00
CA LYS A 237 -7.72 13.01 3.08
C LYS A 237 -8.91 13.87 2.66
N LYS A 238 -8.66 15.07 2.15
CA LYS A 238 -9.67 15.99 1.63
C LYS A 238 -10.15 15.60 0.24
#